data_AF-A0A7Y2NCM3-F1
#
_entry.id   AF-A0A7Y2NCM3-F1
#
_cell.length_a   1.000
_cell.length_b   1.000
_cell.length_c   1.000
_cell.angle_alpha   90.00
_cell.angle_beta   90.00
_cell.angle_gamma   90.00
#
_symmetry.space_group_name_H-M   'P 1'
#
loop_
_entity.id
_entity.type
_entity.pdbx_description
1 polymer ?
#
loop_
_entity_poly.entity_id
_entity_poly.type
_entity_poly.pdbx_seq_one_letter_code
_entity_poly.pdbx_strand_id
1 'polypeptide(L)' 'MHIDCDDCAMQASDACGDCLVTFLVDGGPLDLHDEESTALSNLADAGLVAPLRLVPLQRNPRDAAAS' A
#
# COMPACT_ATOMS: atom_id res chain seq x y z
N MET A 1 -7.42 5.06 18.64
CA MET A 1 -7.80 6.22 17.81
C MET A 1 -8.37 5.63 16.52
N HIS A 2 -9.62 5.93 16.20
CA HIS A 2 -10.32 5.43 15.00
C HIS A 2 -10.45 6.60 14.04
N ILE A 3 -9.97 6.43 12.82
CA ILE A 3 -10.10 7.41 11.74
C ILE A 3 -11.05 6.78 10.73
N ASP A 4 -12.13 7.49 10.41
CA ASP A 4 -13.14 7.05 9.45
C ASP A 4 -13.22 8.09 8.33
N CYS A 5 -12.92 7.67 7.10
CA CYS A 5 -12.96 8.54 5.93
C CYS A 5 -14.39 8.74 5.41
N ASP A 6 -15.33 7.85 5.74
CA ASP A 6 -16.73 7.97 5.33
C ASP A 6 -17.46 9.07 6.11
N ASP A 7 -17.02 9.35 7.34
CA ASP A 7 -17.53 10.43 8.20
C ASP A 7 -16.67 11.72 8.14
N CYS A 8 -15.69 11.79 7.25
CA CYS A 8 -14.75 12.92 7.19
C CYS A 8 -15.39 14.16 6.53
N ALA A 9 -15.40 15.29 7.25
CA ALA A 9 -15.96 16.55 6.74
C ALA A 9 -15.27 17.11 5.48
N MET A 10 -14.07 16.63 5.16
CA MET A 10 -13.30 17.02 3.98
C MET A 10 -13.51 16.07 2.79
N GLN A 11 -14.35 15.04 2.91
CA GLN A 11 -14.64 14.09 1.84
C GLN A 11 -15.09 14.82 0.57
N ALA A 12 -14.57 14.39 -0.59
CA ALA A 12 -14.81 14.99 -1.91
C ALA A 12 -14.33 16.46 -2.09
N SER A 13 -13.60 17.03 -1.12
CA SER A 13 -12.88 18.29 -1.33
C SER A 13 -11.53 18.08 -2.01
N ASP A 14 -10.96 19.15 -2.57
CA ASP A 14 -9.62 19.13 -3.16
C ASP A 14 -8.53 18.72 -2.16
N ALA A 15 -8.75 18.97 -0.86
CA ALA A 15 -7.84 18.55 0.20
C ALA A 15 -7.89 17.03 0.47
N CYS A 16 -8.95 16.34 0.05
CA CYS A 16 -9.07 14.88 0.20
C CYS A 16 -8.10 14.14 -0.74
N GLY A 17 -7.82 14.70 -1.93
CA GLY A 17 -6.90 14.13 -2.92
C GLY A 17 -5.44 14.18 -2.50
N ASP A 18 -5.08 15.09 -1.59
CA ASP A 18 -3.74 15.23 -1.00
C ASP A 18 -3.71 14.76 0.49
N CYS A 19 -4.73 14.00 0.92
CA CYS A 19 -4.78 13.53 2.30
C CYS A 19 -3.88 12.31 2.50
N LEU A 20 -2.95 12.39 3.46
CA LEU A 20 -2.10 11.26 3.89
C LEU A 20 -2.91 10.02 4.29
N VAL A 21 -4.14 10.21 4.79
CA VAL A 21 -5.01 9.11 5.24
C VAL A 21 -5.43 8.23 4.07
N THR A 22 -5.71 8.78 2.89
CA THR A 22 -6.02 8.00 1.68
C THR A 22 -4.85 7.08 1.32
N PHE A 23 -3.61 7.56 1.42
CA PHE A 23 -2.42 6.73 1.21
C PHE A 23 -2.24 5.64 2.27
N LEU A 24 -2.62 5.91 3.52
CA LEU A 24 -2.51 4.96 4.62
C LEU A 24 -3.61 3.89 4.60
N VAL A 25 -4.78 4.21 4.06
CA VAL A 25 -5.98 3.35 4.09
C VAL A 25 -6.24 2.68 2.74
N ASP A 26 -6.00 3.36 1.62
CA ASP A 26 -6.28 2.91 0.25
C ASP A 26 -5.01 2.51 -0.51
N GLY A 27 -3.97 2.09 0.21
CA GLY A 27 -2.82 1.41 -0.37
C GLY A 27 -3.24 0.05 -0.92
N GLY A 28 -3.83 0.04 -2.11
CA GLY A 28 -4.20 -1.17 -2.83
C GLY A 28 -2.99 -2.04 -3.15
N PRO A 29 -3.21 -3.31 -3.56
CA PRO A 29 -2.13 -4.19 -3.95
C PRO A 29 -1.34 -3.56 -5.11
N LEU A 30 -0.05 -3.29 -4.84
CA LEU A 30 0.92 -2.89 -5.86
C LEU A 30 1.42 -4.16 -6.55
N ASP A 31 1.13 -4.28 -7.85
CA ASP A 31 1.82 -5.22 -8.72
C ASP A 31 3.13 -4.59 -9.15
N LEU A 32 4.24 -5.16 -8.67
CA LEU A 32 5.59 -4.81 -9.10
C LEU A 32 6.12 -5.93 -9.98
N HIS A 33 6.58 -5.59 -11.17
CA HIS A 33 7.38 -6.51 -11.97
C HIS A 33 8.77 -6.71 -11.36
N ASP A 34 9.46 -7.77 -11.78
CA ASP A 34 10.79 -8.12 -11.26
C ASP A 34 11.80 -6.97 -11.44
N GLU A 35 11.72 -6.26 -12.56
CA GLU A 35 12.57 -5.10 -12.86
C GLU A 35 12.29 -3.90 -11.95
N GLU A 36 11.02 -3.65 -11.61
CA GLU A 36 10.62 -2.57 -10.71
C GLU A 36 11.04 -2.89 -9.26
N SER A 37 10.84 -4.14 -8.83
CA SER A 37 11.29 -4.63 -7.53
C SER A 37 12.82 -4.53 -7.39
N THR A 38 13.55 -4.85 -8.46
CA THR A 38 15.00 -4.71 -8.53
C THR A 38 15.43 -3.25 -8.45
N ALA A 39 14.77 -2.36 -9.21
CA ALA A 39 15.05 -0.93 -9.17
C ALA A 39 14.81 -0.34 -7.77
N LEU A 40 13.69 -0.67 -7.13
CA LEU A 40 13.37 -0.23 -5.78
C LEU A 40 14.37 -0.76 -4.74
N SER A 41 14.85 -2.00 -4.91
CA SER A 41 15.89 -2.59 -4.06
C SER A 41 17.22 -1.82 -4.20
N ASN A 42 17.64 -1.52 -5.42
CA ASN A 42 18.86 -0.72 -5.66
C ASN A 42 18.78 0.68 -5.04
N LEU A 43 17.62 1.32 -5.14
CA LEU A 43 17.38 2.63 -4.53
C LEU A 43 17.40 2.55 -3.01
N ALA A 44 16.88 1.47 -2.42
CA ALA A 44 16.91 1.24 -0.98
C ALA A 44 18.33 0.98 -0.47
N ASP A 45 19.13 0.19 -1.20
CA ASP A 45 20.54 -0.06 -0.88
C ASP A 45 21.38 1.21 -0.94
N ALA A 46 21.02 2.13 -1.84
CA ALA A 46 21.60 3.47 -1.92
C ALA A 46 21.08 4.45 -0.85
N GLY A 47 20.09 4.07 -0.04
CA GLY A 47 19.49 4.91 1.00
C GLY A 47 18.56 6.01 0.46
N LEU A 48 18.11 5.90 -0.79
CA LEU A 48 17.25 6.89 -1.45
C LEU A 48 15.76 6.67 -1.19
N VAL A 49 15.36 5.44 -0.86
CA VAL A 49 14.00 5.06 -0.50
C VAL A 49 13.99 4.08 0.67
N ALA A 50 12.83 3.89 1.30
CA ALA A 50 12.66 2.84 2.29
C ALA A 50 12.71 1.45 1.61
N PRO A 51 13.27 0.41 2.28
CA PRO A 51 13.27 -0.94 1.74
C PRO A 51 11.85 -1.48 1.58
N LEU A 52 11.66 -2.34 0.57
CA LEU A 52 10.42 -3.07 0.36
C LEU A 52 10.11 -3.93 1.60
N ARG A 53 8.94 -3.69 2.22
CA ARG A 53 8.47 -4.40 3.43
C ARG A 53 7.31 -5.37 3.13
N LEU A 54 7.05 -5.66 1.85
CA LEU A 54 6.03 -6.60 1.44
C LEU A 54 6.43 -8.01 1.89
N VAL A 55 5.67 -8.57 2.83
CA VAL A 55 5.81 -9.98 3.24
C VAL A 55 4.87 -10.81 2.37
N PRO A 56 5.37 -11.80 1.60
CA PRO A 56 4.52 -12.64 0.77
C PRO A 56 3.45 -13.31 1.62
N LEU A 57 2.18 -13.07 1.29
CA LEU A 57 1.06 -13.69 1.98
C LEU A 57 1.06 -15.18 1.61
N GLN A 58 1.52 -16.02 2.54
CA GLN A 58 1.48 -17.47 2.39
C GLN A 58 0.01 -17.89 2.41
N ARG A 59 -0.63 -18.00 1.24
CA ARG A 59 -2.01 -18.48 1.16
C ARG A 59 -2.03 -19.94 1.60
N ASN A 60 -2.76 -20.23 2.68
CA ASN A 60 -3.01 -21.59 3.08
C ASN A 60 -3.93 -22.23 2.01
N PRO A 61 -3.62 -23.42 1.47
CA PRO A 61 -4.47 -24.06 0.47
C PRO A 61 -5.93 -24.28 0.90
N ARG A 62 -6.23 -24.23 2.21
CA ARG A 62 -7.62 -24.26 2.73
C ARG A 62 -8.43 -22.99 2.43
N ASP A 63 -7.78 -21.83 2.27
CA ASP A 63 -8.46 -20.56 2.01
C ASP A 63 -8.90 -20.45 0.54
N ALA A 64 -8.24 -21.18 -0.37
CA ALA A 64 -8.57 -21.22 -1.79
C ALA A 64 -9.83 -22.05 -2.12
N ALA A 65 -10.27 -22.92 -1.20
CA ALA A 65 -11.44 -23.78 -1.38
C ALA A 65 -12.77 -23.11 -0.94
N ALA A 66 -12.72 -21.88 -0.44
CA ALA A 66 -13.86 -21.15 0.11
C ALA A 66 -14.33 -19.96 -0.75
N SER A 67 -13.86 -19.84 -2.01
CA SER A 67 -14.25 -18.80 -2.96
C SER A 67 -14.87 -19.37 -4.23
#